data_AF-A0A848DKM0-F1
#
_entry.id   AF-A0A848DKM0-F1
#
_cell.length_a   1.000
_cell.length_b   1.000
_cell.length_c   1.000
_cell.angle_alpha   90.00
_cell.angle_beta   90.00
_cell.angle_gamma   90.00
#
_symmetry.space_group_name_H-M   'P 1'
#
loop_
_entity.id
_entity.type
_entity.pdbx_description
1 polymer ?
#
loop_
_entity_poly.entity_id
_entity_poly.type
_entity_poly.pdbx_seq_one_letter_code
_entity_poly.pdbx_strand_id
1 'polypeptide(L)' 'MYFTDRGIEELAERRGEEQVTLEWVADRLRAFVDLNPRFEDAVERLASFLARDDADIDDALGYEEPG' A
#
# COMPACT_ATOMS: atom_id res chain seq x y z
N MET A 1 21.45 -10.21 5.27
CA MET A 1 20.08 -10.26 4.73
C MET A 1 19.25 -9.29 5.54
N TYR A 2 19.13 -8.06 5.06
CA TYR A 2 18.17 -7.06 5.52
C TYR A 2 17.46 -6.60 4.25
N PHE A 3 16.42 -7.33 3.88
CA PHE A 3 15.44 -6.94 2.86
C PHE A 3 14.32 -6.11 3.52
N THR A 4 14.65 -5.47 4.63
CA THR A 4 13.74 -4.75 5.51
C THR A 4 13.45 -3.43 4.84
N ASP A 5 12.28 -3.33 4.21
CA ASP A 5 11.48 -2.12 3.97
C ASP A 5 12.17 -0.86 3.41
N ARG A 6 13.41 -0.94 2.92
CA ARG A 6 14.22 0.22 2.52
C ARG A 6 13.50 1.11 1.49
N GLY A 7 12.76 0.52 0.56
CA GLY A 7 11.99 1.28 -0.42
C GLY A 7 10.76 1.98 0.19
N ILE A 8 10.15 1.38 1.22
CA ILE A 8 9.02 1.95 1.95
C ILE A 8 9.51 3.09 2.86
N GLU A 9 10.63 2.88 3.56
CA GLU A 9 11.30 3.91 4.37
C GLU A 9 11.69 5.12 3.50
N GLU A 10 12.34 4.89 2.36
CA GLU A 10 12.72 5.97 1.45
C GLU A 10 11.50 6.72 0.89
N LEU A 11 10.39 6.01 0.60
CA LEU A 11 9.14 6.66 0.18
C LEU A 11 8.60 7.58 1.29
N ALA A 12 8.55 7.09 2.52
CA ALA A 12 8.07 7.86 3.67
C ALA A 12 8.96 9.07 3.96
N GLU A 13 10.28 8.91 3.93
CA GLU A 13 11.23 10.00 4.14
C GLU A 13 11.14 11.08 3.08
N ARG A 14 10.94 10.70 1.81
CA ARG A 14 10.98 11.64 0.68
C ARG A 14 9.64 12.28 0.37
N ARG A 15 8.54 11.59 0.62
CA ARG A 15 7.19 11.98 0.18
C ARG A 15 6.10 11.79 1.25
N GLY A 16 6.46 11.52 2.51
CA GLY A 16 5.49 11.26 3.58
C GLY A 16 4.54 12.41 3.89
N GLU A 17 4.91 13.66 3.56
CA GLU A 17 4.05 14.83 3.74
C GLU A 17 3.09 15.08 2.55
N GLU A 18 3.19 14.29 1.48
CA GLU A 18 2.36 14.47 0.29
C GLU A 18 0.97 13.81 0.46
N GLN A 19 -0.09 14.57 0.20
CA GLN A 19 -1.45 14.05 0.16
C GLN A 19 -1.84 13.65 -1.27
N VAL A 20 -2.20 12.39 -1.47
CA VAL A 20 -2.59 11.83 -2.77
C VAL A 20 -3.93 11.10 -2.66
N THR A 21 -4.62 10.94 -3.79
CA THR A 21 -5.85 10.14 -3.86
C THR A 21 -5.54 8.66 -4.03
N LEU A 22 -6.46 7.77 -3.63
CA LEU A 22 -6.35 6.33 -3.91
C LEU A 22 -6.32 6.04 -5.42
N GLU A 23 -6.98 6.87 -6.23
CA GLU A 23 -6.89 6.83 -7.69
C GLU A 23 -5.44 7.03 -8.18
N TRP A 24 -4.73 8.03 -7.64
CA TRP A 24 -3.33 8.26 -7.98
C TRP A 24 -2.44 7.08 -7.58
N VAL A 25 -2.70 6.47 -6.41
CA VAL A 25 -1.97 5.27 -5.96
C VAL A 25 -2.23 4.10 -6.91
N ALA A 26 -3.48 3.86 -7.30
CA ALA A 26 -3.84 2.81 -8.27
C ALA A 26 -3.11 2.99 -9.61
N ASP A 27 -2.97 4.23 -10.09
CA ASP A 27 -2.20 4.53 -11.30
C ASP A 27 -0.70 4.27 -11.14
N ARG A 28 -0.12 4.42 -9.94
CA ARG A 28 1.27 4.03 -9.68
C ARG A 28 1.45 2.51 -9.67
N LEU A 29 0.50 1.78 -9.09
CA LEU A 29 0.51 0.32 -9.08
C LEU A 29 0.41 -0.25 -10.50
N ARG A 30 -0.49 0.29 -11.34
CA ARG A 30 -0.62 -0.10 -12.74
C ARG A 30 0.68 0.14 -13.52
N ALA A 31 1.24 1.35 -13.42
CA ALA A 31 2.50 1.68 -14.08
C ALA A 31 3.66 0.77 -13.63
N PHE A 32 3.69 0.36 -12.36
CA PHE A 32 4.69 -0.58 -11.87
C PHE A 32 4.53 -1.98 -12.49
N VAL A 33 3.31 -2.49 -12.60
CA VAL A 33 3.01 -3.80 -13.23
C VAL A 33 3.32 -3.76 -14.73
N ASP A 34 2.96 -2.68 -15.43
CA ASP A 34 3.26 -2.49 -16.84
C ASP A 34 4.78 -2.62 -17.11
N LEU A 35 5.60 -2.07 -16.21
CA LEU A 35 7.06 -2.14 -16.28
C LEU A 35 7.63 -3.46 -15.73
N ASN A 36 6.89 -4.16 -14.86
CA ASN A 36 7.33 -5.37 -14.17
C ASN A 36 6.22 -6.44 -14.08
N PRO A 37 5.84 -7.09 -15.19
CA PRO A 37 4.67 -7.98 -15.23
C PRO A 37 4.72 -9.15 -14.25
N ARG A 38 5.93 -9.61 -13.87
CA ARG A 38 6.12 -10.69 -12.89
C ARG A 38 5.55 -10.41 -11.49
N PHE A 39 5.21 -9.16 -11.18
CA PHE A 39 4.67 -8.77 -9.88
C PHE A 39 3.15 -8.54 -9.90
N GLU A 40 2.47 -8.79 -11.02
CA GLU A 40 1.02 -8.58 -11.19
C GLU A 40 0.21 -9.19 -10.03
N ASP A 41 0.38 -10.49 -9.75
CA ASP A 41 -0.35 -11.17 -8.67
C ASP A 41 -0.13 -10.54 -7.28
N ALA A 42 1.08 -10.07 -7.00
CA ALA A 42 1.41 -9.47 -5.72
C ALA A 42 0.79 -8.07 -5.60
N VAL A 43 0.84 -7.30 -6.68
CA VAL A 43 0.25 -5.96 -6.75
C VAL A 43 -1.27 -6.02 -6.71
N GLU A 44 -1.89 -7.01 -7.36
CA GLU A 44 -3.35 -7.22 -7.34
C GLU A 44 -3.85 -7.49 -5.91
N ARG A 45 -3.12 -8.31 -5.14
CA ARG A 45 -3.44 -8.56 -3.73
C ARG A 45 -3.28 -7.31 -2.87
N LEU A 46 -2.26 -6.49 -3.13
CA LEU A 46 -2.07 -5.22 -2.44
C LEU A 46 -3.21 -4.23 -2.77
N ALA A 47 -3.59 -4.10 -4.04
CA ALA A 47 -4.70 -3.25 -4.47
C ALA A 47 -6.02 -3.70 -3.81
N SER A 48 -6.27 -5.02 -3.78
CA SER A 48 -7.42 -5.61 -3.09
C SER A 48 -7.42 -5.34 -1.59
N PHE A 49 -6.24 -5.30 -0.95
CA PHE A 49 -6.10 -4.94 0.45
C PHE A 49 -6.41 -3.45 0.70
N LEU A 50 -5.86 -2.55 -0.12
CA LEU A 50 -6.09 -1.11 -0.03
C LEU A 50 -7.54 -0.69 -0.36
N ALA A 51 -8.27 -1.52 -1.10
CA ALA A 51 -9.66 -1.28 -1.46
C ALA A 51 -10.66 -1.68 -0.36
N ARG A 52 -10.20 -2.30 0.73
CA ARG A 52 -11.03 -2.57 1.90
C ARG A 52 -11.29 -1.28 2.66
N ASP A 53 -12.46 -1.16 3.27
CA ASP A 53 -12.81 -0.01 4.09
C ASP A 53 -11.98 -0.01 5.38
N ASP A 54 -11.68 1.16 5.94
CA ASP A 54 -10.85 1.28 7.16
C ASP A 54 -11.49 0.50 8.34
N ALA A 55 -12.83 0.45 8.40
CA ALA A 55 -13.58 -0.35 9.37
C ALA A 55 -13.32 -1.87 9.26
N ASP A 56 -13.08 -2.38 8.04
CA ASP A 56 -12.75 -3.80 7.83
C ASP A 56 -11.30 -4.11 8.23
N ILE A 57 -10.41 -3.11 8.17
CA ILE A 57 -9.00 -3.23 8.54
C ILE A 57 -8.84 -3.20 10.07
N ASP A 58 -9.50 -2.27 10.74
CA ASP A 58 -9.46 -2.16 12.21
C ASP A 58 -10.06 -3.40 12.89
N ASP A 59 -11.16 -3.95 12.35
CA ASP A 59 -11.73 -5.23 12.78
C ASP A 59 -10.75 -6.40 12.55
N ALA A 60 -10.10 -6.45 11.39
CA ALA A 60 -9.13 -7.50 11.07
C ALA A 60 -7.84 -7.44 11.92
N LEU A 61 -7.45 -6.24 12.37
CA LEU A 61 -6.27 -6.01 13.21
C LEU A 61 -6.60 -6.05 14.72
N GLY A 62 -7.87 -6.16 15.09
CA GLY A 62 -8.32 -6.26 16.48
C GLY A 62 -8.04 -4.99 17.29
N TYR A 63 -8.04 -3.82 16.64
CA TYR A 63 -7.93 -2.54 17.35
C TYR A 63 -9.26 -2.21 18.03
N GLU A 64 -9.44 -2.70 19.26
CA GLU A 64 -10.48 -2.16 20.15
C GLU A 64 -10.06 -0.76 20.60
N GLU A 65 -10.82 0.29 20.20
CA GLU A 65 -10.56 1.64 20.70
C GLU A 65 -10.56 1.65 22.24
N PRO A 66 -9.52 2.20 22.89
CA PRO A 66 -9.54 2.37 24.33
C PRO A 66 -10.60 3.43 24.69
N GLY A 67 -11.63 2.99 25.42
CA GLY A 67 -12.75 3.83 25.88
C GLY A 67 -12.40 4.84 26.95
#